data_AF-A0A410FUV9-F1
#
_entry.id   AF-A0A410FUV9-F1
#
_cell.length_a   1.000
_cell.length_b   1.000
_cell.length_c   1.000
_cell.angle_alpha   90.00
_cell.angle_beta   90.00
_cell.angle_gamma   90.00
#
_symmetry.space_group_name_H-M   'P 1'
#
loop_
_entity.id
_entity.type
_entity.pdbx_description
1 polymer ?
#
loop_
_entity_poly.entity_id
_entity_poly.type
_entity_poly.pdbx_seq_one_letter_code
_entity_poly.pdbx_strand_id
1 'polypeptide(L)'
;MKSIRARVVLLAFVLGSLGIPALGEGILVLNEQCNKSAAFFPAALDALGLAYTEVNDEYDFFLALTGGGSWDLVIVDEYSSRLYDDTLDAIAAYIVAGGRVYMNYWEWDKAIAAAFEAEVGDHYFDPIPIYVWEAAHPLLTTPNAVGALNPTTNTCDSDGAYFRAMGNGVEIAGYSPESATLQAAIVVGNDGRTVLFGGILGLFSGDENGDGRADGLEFAENVVAFLLGTPIVRPRPSLWSAVSTADLDRLLSEMEITFERTATPDGRPVWSFELGGVLATLFAYDLSGEGYTSLQFYTTWELPAQGAVPAVNSWNLTHRGSRAYVNRDGEIALDADLYLAGGVNWRAVRAFIARFEQTITEFRRHLGR
;
A
#
# COMPACT_ATOMS: atom_id res chain seq x y z
N MET A 1 58.61 -42.87 32.58
CA MET A 1 57.53 -42.60 31.60
C MET A 1 56.32 -42.07 32.35
N LYS A 2 56.10 -40.75 32.33
CA LYS A 2 55.00 -40.08 33.04
C LYS A 2 53.91 -39.71 32.02
N SER A 3 52.69 -40.16 32.28
CA SER A 3 51.47 -39.87 31.51
C SER A 3 51.09 -38.40 31.67
N ILE A 4 51.02 -37.67 30.56
CA ILE A 4 50.49 -36.30 30.49
C ILE A 4 49.02 -36.40 30.07
N ARG A 5 48.11 -36.01 30.96
CA ARG A 5 46.69 -35.81 30.65
C ARG A 5 46.51 -34.37 30.13
N ALA A 6 46.17 -34.22 28.86
CA ALA A 6 45.75 -32.94 28.30
C ALA A 6 44.35 -32.59 28.82
N ARG A 7 44.22 -31.48 29.55
CA ARG A 7 42.93 -30.86 29.87
C ARG A 7 42.52 -30.01 28.67
N VAL A 8 41.44 -30.38 28.00
CA VAL A 8 40.74 -29.53 27.04
C VAL A 8 39.97 -28.49 27.84
N VAL A 9 40.39 -27.22 27.75
CA VAL A 9 39.63 -26.07 28.25
C VAL A 9 38.64 -25.70 27.14
N LEU A 10 37.36 -25.97 27.37
CA LEU A 10 36.29 -25.52 26.50
C LEU A 10 36.05 -24.04 26.80
N LEU A 11 36.54 -23.14 25.94
CA LEU A 11 36.19 -21.73 25.99
C LEU A 11 34.74 -21.58 25.49
N ALA A 12 33.81 -21.38 26.41
CA ALA A 12 32.46 -20.96 26.06
C ALA A 12 32.53 -19.51 25.59
N PHE A 13 32.46 -19.29 24.28
CA PHE A 13 32.17 -17.97 23.73
C PHE A 13 30.74 -17.62 24.12
N VAL A 14 30.60 -16.71 25.10
CA VAL A 14 29.36 -15.97 25.30
C VAL A 14 29.26 -15.04 24.10
N LEU A 15 28.50 -15.46 23.09
CA LEU A 15 27.96 -14.54 22.09
C LEU A 15 27.03 -13.58 22.84
N GLY A 16 27.59 -12.47 23.30
CA GLY A 16 26.79 -11.32 23.66
C GLY A 16 26.05 -10.90 22.39
N SER A 17 24.74 -11.13 22.37
CA SER A 17 23.87 -10.47 21.41
C SER A 17 24.09 -8.97 21.58
N LEU A 18 24.80 -8.36 20.63
CA LEU A 18 24.63 -6.94 20.36
C LEU A 18 23.15 -6.80 20.02
N GLY A 19 22.36 -6.33 21.00
CA GLY A 19 20.96 -6.04 20.78
C GLY A 19 20.88 -5.01 19.67
N ILE A 20 20.42 -5.43 18.51
CA ILE A 20 19.77 -4.52 17.59
C ILE A 20 18.56 -4.01 18.40
N PRO A 21 18.44 -2.70 18.69
CA PRO A 21 17.24 -2.20 19.32
C PRO A 21 16.06 -2.62 18.44
N ALA A 22 15.03 -3.19 19.04
CA ALA A 22 13.80 -3.47 18.32
C ALA A 22 13.31 -2.16 17.72
N LEU A 23 13.42 -2.01 16.40
CA LEU A 23 12.66 -1.01 15.67
C LEU A 23 11.20 -1.46 15.74
N GLY A 24 10.31 -0.62 16.27
CA GLY A 24 8.88 -0.80 16.05
C GLY A 24 7.95 -0.73 17.25
N GLU A 25 8.01 0.33 18.06
CA GLU A 25 6.85 0.68 18.92
C GLU A 25 6.43 2.17 18.84
N GLY A 26 7.18 3.06 18.20
CA GLY A 26 6.94 4.50 18.26
C GLY A 26 6.59 5.20 16.93
N ILE A 27 5.69 4.70 16.08
CA ILE A 27 5.21 5.51 14.93
C ILE A 27 3.84 6.10 15.27
N LEU A 28 3.72 7.43 15.26
CA LEU A 28 2.45 8.15 15.39
C LEU A 28 2.03 8.69 14.04
N VAL A 29 0.78 8.46 13.65
CA VAL A 29 0.21 8.91 12.39
C VAL A 29 -1.06 9.69 12.66
N LEU A 30 -1.08 10.97 12.31
CA LEU A 30 -2.31 11.70 12.05
C LEU A 30 -2.71 11.45 10.60
N ASN A 31 -3.88 10.84 10.39
CA ASN A 31 -4.37 10.48 9.06
C ASN A 31 -5.75 11.10 8.81
N GLU A 32 -5.76 12.29 8.26
CA GLU A 32 -6.96 13.07 7.97
C GLU A 32 -6.99 13.42 6.48
N GLN A 33 -7.58 12.52 5.69
CA GLN A 33 -7.67 12.68 4.24
C GLN A 33 -8.69 13.75 3.84
N CYS A 34 -8.40 14.48 2.77
CA CYS A 34 -9.39 15.34 2.14
C CYS A 34 -10.33 14.52 1.25
N ASN A 35 -11.62 14.50 1.58
CA ASN A 35 -12.70 13.88 0.80
C ASN A 35 -12.43 12.42 0.35
N LYS A 36 -11.88 12.26 -0.87
CA LYS A 36 -11.62 10.97 -1.54
C LYS A 36 -10.14 10.74 -1.87
N SER A 37 -9.24 11.53 -1.29
CA SER A 37 -7.80 11.31 -1.40
C SER A 37 -7.39 10.02 -0.69
N ALA A 38 -6.31 9.41 -1.15
CA ALA A 38 -5.86 8.11 -0.67
C ALA A 38 -5.00 8.22 0.60
N ALA A 39 -5.32 7.41 1.61
CA ALA A 39 -4.51 7.27 2.82
C ALA A 39 -3.27 6.39 2.58
N PHE A 40 -2.16 7.01 2.14
CA PHE A 40 -0.97 6.25 1.75
C PHE A 40 -0.10 5.80 2.92
N PHE A 41 -0.04 6.53 4.04
CA PHE A 41 0.82 6.17 5.16
C PHE A 41 0.41 4.91 5.92
N PRO A 42 -0.87 4.69 6.28
CA PRO A 42 -1.30 3.41 6.84
C PRO A 42 -0.93 2.24 5.93
N ALA A 43 -1.22 2.35 4.63
CA ALA A 43 -0.90 1.33 3.65
C ALA A 43 0.61 1.09 3.49
N ALA A 44 1.43 2.13 3.56
CA ALA A 44 2.89 2.02 3.52
C ALA A 44 3.44 1.31 4.76
N LEU A 45 2.96 1.68 5.96
CA LEU A 45 3.38 1.08 7.22
C LEU A 45 3.01 -0.41 7.29
N ASP A 46 1.80 -0.77 6.86
CA ASP A 46 1.37 -2.16 6.71
C ASP A 46 2.26 -2.94 5.73
N ALA A 47 2.55 -2.35 4.57
CA ALA A 47 3.39 -2.98 3.55
C ALA A 47 4.83 -3.21 4.02
N LEU A 48 5.34 -2.34 4.89
CA LEU A 48 6.66 -2.45 5.51
C LEU A 48 6.66 -3.32 6.78
N GLY A 49 5.49 -3.75 7.26
CA GLY A 49 5.33 -4.57 8.46
C GLY A 49 5.66 -3.83 9.75
N LEU A 50 5.39 -2.53 9.79
CA LEU A 50 5.68 -1.66 10.94
C LEU A 50 4.42 -1.42 11.76
N ALA A 51 4.53 -1.59 13.08
CA ALA A 51 3.47 -1.21 14.00
C ALA A 51 3.39 0.32 14.13
N TYR A 52 2.18 0.86 14.21
CA TYR A 52 1.94 2.29 14.33
C TYR A 52 0.67 2.57 15.16
N THR A 53 0.62 3.78 15.72
CA THR A 53 -0.56 4.34 16.37
C THR A 53 -1.19 5.34 15.40
N GLU A 54 -2.38 5.04 14.92
CA GLU A 54 -3.17 5.92 14.06
C GLU A 54 -4.17 6.71 14.90
N VAL A 55 -4.26 8.00 14.63
CA VAL A 55 -5.28 8.92 15.15
C VAL A 55 -5.86 9.69 13.97
N ASN A 56 -7.16 10.00 14.06
CA ASN A 56 -7.93 10.57 12.94
C ASN A 56 -8.57 11.92 13.33
N ASP A 57 -8.04 12.55 14.38
CA ASP A 57 -8.36 13.91 14.75
C ASP A 57 -7.16 14.57 15.42
N GLU A 58 -7.07 15.88 15.20
CA GLU A 58 -6.05 16.77 15.74
C GLU A 58 -5.88 16.70 17.27
N TYR A 59 -6.96 16.55 18.04
CA TYR A 59 -6.89 16.64 19.49
C TYR A 59 -6.30 15.36 20.09
N ASP A 60 -6.73 14.19 19.60
CA ASP A 60 -6.14 12.91 19.99
C ASP A 60 -4.68 12.81 19.55
N PHE A 61 -4.32 13.40 18.40
CA PHE A 61 -2.93 13.54 17.97
C PHE A 61 -2.10 14.39 18.94
N PHE A 62 -2.59 15.56 19.33
CA PHE A 62 -1.92 16.41 20.31
C PHE A 62 -1.67 15.68 21.63
N LEU A 63 -2.69 14.98 22.14
CA LEU A 63 -2.58 14.19 23.36
C LEU A 63 -1.59 13.04 23.22
N ALA A 64 -1.57 12.33 22.08
CA ALA A 64 -0.62 11.25 21.83
C ALA A 64 0.83 11.77 21.73
N LEU A 65 1.03 12.91 21.06
CA LEU A 65 2.35 13.53 20.88
C LEU A 65 2.92 14.06 22.21
N THR A 66 2.07 14.66 23.06
CA THR A 66 2.51 15.31 24.32
C THR A 66 2.38 14.42 25.56
N GLY A 67 1.56 13.37 25.52
CA GLY A 67 1.17 12.54 26.66
C GLY A 67 2.21 11.51 27.12
N GLY A 68 3.44 11.54 26.58
CA GLY A 68 4.56 10.69 27.01
C GLY A 68 4.89 9.52 26.10
N GLY A 69 4.38 9.49 24.86
CA GLY A 69 4.85 8.56 23.83
C GLY A 69 6.29 8.86 23.43
N SER A 70 7.14 7.84 23.37
CA SER A 70 8.46 7.94 22.73
C SER A 70 8.32 7.53 21.27
N TRP A 71 8.10 8.53 20.41
CA TRP A 71 7.94 8.29 18.98
C TRP A 71 9.31 8.24 18.29
N ASP A 72 9.52 7.24 17.45
CA ASP A 72 10.64 7.12 16.51
C ASP A 72 10.38 7.95 15.24
N LEU A 73 9.11 8.08 14.87
CA LEU A 73 8.63 8.82 13.70
C LEU A 73 7.22 9.37 13.97
N VAL A 74 7.01 10.63 13.61
CA VAL A 74 5.70 11.28 13.58
C VAL A 74 5.35 11.58 12.12
N ILE A 75 4.18 11.16 11.69
CA ILE A 75 3.63 11.42 10.35
C ILE A 75 2.39 12.27 10.53
N VAL A 76 2.37 13.42 9.86
CA VAL A 76 1.22 14.31 9.79
C VAL A 76 0.72 14.31 8.35
N ASP A 77 -0.36 13.58 8.10
CA ASP A 77 -1.09 13.58 6.84
C ASP A 77 -2.45 14.26 7.05
N GLU A 78 -2.45 15.60 7.05
CA GLU A 78 -3.58 16.43 7.48
C GLU A 78 -4.17 17.29 6.35
N TYR A 79 -5.43 17.04 6.02
CA TYR A 79 -6.18 17.76 5.01
C TYR A 79 -7.67 17.98 5.32
N SER A 80 -8.17 17.48 6.43
CA SER A 80 -9.59 17.55 6.78
C SER A 80 -9.88 18.69 7.76
N SER A 81 -8.96 18.96 8.68
CA SER A 81 -9.12 19.87 9.78
C SER A 81 -7.95 20.86 9.86
N ARG A 82 -8.16 21.95 10.61
CA ARG A 82 -7.09 22.91 10.93
C ARG A 82 -6.39 22.42 12.19
N LEU A 83 -5.06 22.38 12.17
CA LEU A 83 -4.24 22.16 13.35
C LEU A 83 -4.24 23.41 14.25
N TYR A 84 -4.51 23.26 15.54
CA TYR A 84 -4.40 24.38 16.48
C TYR A 84 -2.93 24.73 16.75
N ASP A 85 -2.70 25.97 17.16
CA ASP A 85 -1.36 26.50 17.45
C ASP A 85 -0.60 25.61 18.46
N ASP A 86 -1.29 25.07 19.49
CA ASP A 86 -0.67 24.16 20.47
C ASP A 86 -0.15 22.86 19.83
N THR A 87 -0.81 22.37 18.79
CA THR A 87 -0.39 21.16 18.04
C THR A 87 0.77 21.46 17.12
N LEU A 88 0.74 22.59 16.42
CA LEU A 88 1.86 23.05 15.61
C LEU A 88 3.11 23.30 16.47
N ASP A 89 2.95 23.91 17.64
CA ASP A 89 4.01 24.12 18.61
C ASP A 89 4.55 22.79 19.15
N ALA A 90 3.68 21.80 19.41
CA ALA A 90 4.10 20.46 19.84
C ALA A 90 4.92 19.74 18.76
N ILE A 91 4.51 19.82 17.49
CA ILE A 91 5.26 19.27 16.35
C ILE A 91 6.63 19.95 16.25
N ALA A 92 6.68 21.28 16.29
CA ALA A 92 7.93 22.04 16.25
C ALA A 92 8.86 21.70 17.42
N ALA A 93 8.32 21.58 18.64
CA ALA A 93 9.08 21.18 19.82
C ALA A 93 9.65 19.76 19.68
N TYR A 94 8.89 18.83 19.10
CA TYR A 94 9.37 17.47 18.82
C TYR A 94 10.53 17.45 17.82
N ILE A 95 10.47 18.27 16.75
CA ILE A 95 11.58 18.44 15.79
C ILE A 95 12.84 18.98 16.48
N VAL A 96 12.68 20.03 17.28
CA VAL A 96 13.78 20.65 18.05
C VAL A 96 14.41 19.65 19.03
N ALA A 97 13.61 18.76 19.62
CA ALA A 97 14.08 17.73 20.55
C ALA A 97 14.85 16.58 19.90
N GLY A 98 14.99 16.55 18.57
CA GLY A 98 15.67 15.46 17.86
C GLY A 98 14.73 14.52 17.11
N GLY A 99 13.42 14.77 17.14
CA GLY A 99 12.39 13.96 16.50
C GLY A 99 12.52 13.90 14.98
N ARG A 100 11.90 12.86 14.40
CA ARG A 100 11.79 12.66 12.96
C ARG A 100 10.34 12.88 12.53
N VAL A 101 10.12 13.73 11.53
CA VAL A 101 8.76 14.13 11.13
C VAL A 101 8.60 14.12 9.63
N TYR A 102 7.52 13.50 9.15
CA TYR A 102 6.95 13.81 7.86
C TYR A 102 5.70 14.68 8.04
N MET A 103 5.51 15.69 7.19
CA MET A 103 4.28 16.48 7.20
C MET A 103 3.86 16.89 5.80
N ASN A 104 2.59 16.67 5.48
CA ASN A 104 1.83 17.41 4.50
C ASN A 104 0.61 18.05 5.18
N TYR A 105 0.34 19.31 4.85
CA TYR A 105 -0.72 20.10 5.47
C TYR A 105 -1.25 21.13 4.47
N TRP A 106 -2.53 21.49 4.54
CA TRP A 106 -3.11 22.48 3.62
C TRP A 106 -2.88 23.92 4.07
N GLU A 107 -2.87 24.17 5.39
CA GLU A 107 -2.79 25.52 5.97
C GLU A 107 -1.39 25.82 6.52
N TRP A 108 -0.35 25.54 5.72
CA TRP A 108 1.03 25.90 6.07
C TRP A 108 1.18 27.36 6.47
N ASP A 109 1.85 27.61 7.58
CA ASP A 109 2.31 28.93 7.98
C ASP A 109 3.84 29.02 8.05
N LYS A 110 4.32 30.24 8.26
CA LYS A 110 5.77 30.52 8.31
C LYS A 110 6.46 29.89 9.51
N ALA A 111 5.76 29.74 10.65
CA ALA A 111 6.36 29.23 11.87
C ALA A 111 6.60 27.72 11.75
N ILE A 112 5.59 26.96 11.35
CA ILE A 112 5.74 25.51 11.18
C ILE A 112 6.63 25.17 9.98
N ALA A 113 6.55 25.90 8.85
CA ALA A 113 7.48 25.69 7.74
C ALA A 113 8.94 25.92 8.15
N ALA A 114 9.21 26.93 8.98
CA ALA A 114 10.55 27.20 9.50
C ALA A 114 11.08 26.07 10.39
N ALA A 115 10.22 25.35 11.12
CA ALA A 115 10.62 24.17 11.90
C ALA A 115 11.18 23.04 11.00
N PHE A 116 10.75 22.97 9.74
CA PHE A 116 11.26 22.05 8.71
C PHE A 116 12.47 22.58 7.94
N GLU A 117 13.06 23.71 8.37
CA GLU A 117 14.08 24.43 7.61
C GLU A 117 13.60 24.84 6.21
N ALA A 118 12.36 25.31 6.12
CA ALA A 118 11.76 25.80 4.89
C ALA A 118 11.14 27.20 5.06
N GLU A 119 10.98 27.91 3.95
CA GLU A 119 10.11 29.08 3.86
C GLU A 119 8.92 28.76 2.96
N VAL A 120 7.72 29.02 3.46
CA VAL A 120 6.46 28.89 2.71
C VAL A 120 6.20 30.14 1.86
N GLY A 121 5.82 29.90 0.61
CA GLY A 121 5.35 30.89 -0.37
C GLY A 121 3.83 30.94 -0.43
N ASP A 122 3.30 31.19 -1.64
CA ASP A 122 1.85 31.22 -1.86
C ASP A 122 1.25 29.80 -1.76
N HIS A 123 -0.04 29.73 -1.43
CA HIS A 123 -0.83 28.51 -1.55
C HIS A 123 -1.38 28.37 -2.97
N TYR A 124 -1.63 27.13 -3.37
CA TYR A 124 -2.29 26.83 -4.64
C TYR A 124 -3.51 25.93 -4.43
N PHE A 125 -4.42 25.96 -5.42
CA PHE A 125 -5.78 25.40 -5.33
C PHE A 125 -6.14 24.55 -6.54
N ASP A 126 -5.14 24.22 -7.37
CA ASP A 126 -5.23 23.22 -8.41
C ASP A 126 -4.04 22.27 -8.24
N PRO A 127 -4.19 20.94 -8.32
CA PRO A 127 -3.08 20.01 -8.17
C PRO A 127 -2.04 20.22 -9.28
N ILE A 128 -0.77 20.30 -8.89
CA ILE A 128 0.36 20.53 -9.82
C ILE A 128 1.29 19.30 -9.80
N PRO A 129 1.80 18.86 -10.96
CA PRO A 129 2.84 17.83 -11.02
C PRO A 129 4.10 18.21 -10.24
N ILE A 130 4.74 17.22 -9.62
CA ILE A 130 6.00 17.39 -8.91
C ILE A 130 7.13 16.75 -9.73
N TYR A 131 8.07 17.58 -10.16
CA TYR A 131 9.25 17.22 -10.92
C TYR A 131 10.42 16.90 -9.98
N VAL A 132 11.09 15.79 -10.28
CA VAL A 132 12.27 15.34 -9.55
C VAL A 132 13.48 16.21 -9.90
N TRP A 133 14.14 16.78 -8.88
CA TRP A 133 15.40 17.53 -9.04
C TRP A 133 16.61 16.70 -8.59
N GLU A 134 16.47 15.96 -7.49
CA GLU A 134 17.52 15.12 -6.91
C GLU A 134 17.23 13.62 -7.12
N ALA A 135 17.27 13.16 -8.38
CA ALA A 135 16.85 11.80 -8.77
C ALA A 135 17.59 10.64 -8.06
N ALA A 136 18.77 10.89 -7.49
CA ALA A 136 19.52 9.88 -6.73
C ALA A 136 19.18 9.86 -5.24
N HIS A 137 18.31 10.76 -4.76
CA HIS A 137 17.98 10.85 -3.34
C HIS A 137 17.22 9.60 -2.86
N PRO A 138 17.46 9.09 -1.63
CA PRO A 138 16.77 7.92 -1.11
C PRO A 138 15.24 8.02 -1.09
N LEU A 139 14.69 9.23 -0.89
CA LEU A 139 13.24 9.48 -0.97
C LEU A 139 12.62 9.12 -2.33
N LEU A 140 13.44 9.04 -3.38
CA LEU A 140 12.98 8.73 -4.74
C LEU A 140 13.49 7.37 -5.24
N THR A 141 14.28 6.66 -4.44
CA THR A 141 14.99 5.46 -4.91
C THR A 141 14.92 4.27 -3.95
N THR A 142 14.53 4.46 -2.69
CA THR A 142 14.58 3.40 -1.68
C THR A 142 13.39 3.44 -0.73
N PRO A 143 12.61 2.35 -0.61
CA PRO A 143 12.75 1.07 -1.31
C PRO A 143 12.17 1.04 -2.74
N ASN A 144 11.53 2.12 -3.21
CA ASN A 144 10.88 2.23 -4.52
C ASN A 144 11.60 3.23 -5.43
N ALA A 145 11.54 3.00 -6.73
CA ALA A 145 11.94 3.98 -7.73
C ALA A 145 10.75 4.89 -8.07
N VAL A 146 10.72 6.07 -7.47
CA VAL A 146 9.65 7.06 -7.64
C VAL A 146 10.09 8.09 -8.69
N GLY A 147 9.25 8.25 -9.70
CA GLY A 147 9.44 9.22 -10.78
C GLY A 147 8.87 10.60 -10.45
N ALA A 148 8.44 11.32 -11.48
CA ALA A 148 7.64 12.52 -11.30
C ALA A 148 6.26 12.11 -10.78
N LEU A 149 5.79 12.79 -9.74
CA LEU A 149 4.47 12.53 -9.16
C LEU A 149 3.44 13.37 -9.91
N ASN A 150 2.48 12.75 -10.61
CA ASN A 150 1.41 13.47 -11.28
C ASN A 150 0.08 13.26 -10.54
N PRO A 151 -0.61 14.35 -10.14
CA PRO A 151 -1.89 14.21 -9.47
C PRO A 151 -2.92 13.65 -10.46
N THR A 152 -3.70 12.67 -10.02
CA THR A 152 -4.72 12.01 -10.85
C THR A 152 -6.13 12.54 -10.61
N THR A 153 -6.33 13.26 -9.52
CA THR A 153 -7.61 13.82 -9.09
C THR A 153 -7.40 15.18 -8.44
N ASN A 154 -8.41 16.05 -8.51
CA ASN A 154 -8.56 17.19 -7.62
C ASN A 154 -9.77 16.93 -6.71
N THR A 155 -9.51 16.65 -5.44
CA THR A 155 -10.58 16.39 -4.46
C THR A 155 -10.63 17.43 -3.35
N CYS A 156 -9.78 18.45 -3.39
CA CYS A 156 -9.48 19.34 -2.27
C CYS A 156 -9.64 20.80 -2.63
N ASP A 157 -9.99 21.62 -1.62
CA ASP A 157 -10.19 23.04 -1.85
C ASP A 157 -8.87 23.81 -1.91
N SER A 158 -7.82 23.29 -1.25
CA SER A 158 -6.43 23.73 -1.35
C SER A 158 -5.57 22.50 -1.61
N ASP A 159 -4.59 22.61 -2.51
CA ASP A 159 -3.80 21.47 -2.97
C ASP A 159 -2.34 21.54 -2.51
N GLY A 160 -1.97 22.59 -1.78
CA GLY A 160 -0.65 22.76 -1.21
C GLY A 160 -0.13 24.19 -1.18
N ALA A 161 1.19 24.29 -0.98
CA ALA A 161 1.92 25.55 -1.00
C ALA A 161 3.29 25.39 -1.67
N TYR A 162 3.85 26.52 -2.10
CA TYR A 162 5.22 26.57 -2.62
C TYR A 162 6.22 26.70 -1.48
N PHE A 163 7.40 26.09 -1.62
CA PHE A 163 8.45 26.20 -0.63
C PHE A 163 9.79 26.59 -1.23
N ARG A 164 10.68 27.05 -0.37
CA ARG A 164 12.13 27.00 -0.61
C ARG A 164 12.82 26.46 0.63
N ALA A 165 13.93 25.77 0.44
CA ALA A 165 14.77 25.37 1.56
C ALA A 165 15.44 26.59 2.22
N MET A 166 15.66 26.50 3.52
CA MET A 166 16.34 27.48 4.36
C MET A 166 17.43 26.76 5.18
N GLY A 167 18.46 27.47 5.61
CA GLY A 167 19.50 26.87 6.46
C GLY A 167 20.17 25.66 5.79
N ASN A 168 20.08 24.49 6.44
CA ASN A 168 20.62 23.22 5.93
C ASN A 168 19.59 22.38 5.16
N GLY A 169 18.38 22.92 4.93
CA GLY A 169 17.36 22.26 4.14
C GLY A 169 17.83 21.99 2.70
N VAL A 170 17.32 20.91 2.11
CA VAL A 170 17.61 20.48 0.75
C VAL A 170 16.30 20.29 -0.01
N GLU A 171 16.20 20.93 -1.18
CA GLU A 171 15.05 20.79 -2.09
C GLU A 171 15.25 19.54 -2.95
N ILE A 172 14.35 18.56 -2.84
CA ILE A 172 14.48 17.26 -3.53
C ILE A 172 13.70 17.24 -4.84
N ALA A 173 12.57 17.93 -4.86
CA ALA A 173 11.64 17.99 -5.99
C ALA A 173 10.78 19.25 -5.88
N GLY A 174 10.17 19.66 -7.00
CA GLY A 174 9.33 20.85 -7.02
C GLY A 174 8.41 20.97 -8.21
N TYR A 175 7.68 22.08 -8.29
CA TYR A 175 6.60 22.30 -9.25
C TYR A 175 7.06 22.78 -10.64
N SER A 176 8.37 22.97 -10.80
CA SER A 176 9.02 23.31 -12.07
C SER A 176 10.01 22.22 -12.51
N PRO A 177 10.24 22.01 -13.82
CA PRO A 177 11.19 21.01 -14.31
C PRO A 177 12.62 21.18 -13.80
N GLU A 178 13.01 22.40 -13.45
CA GLU A 178 14.31 22.74 -12.85
C GLU A 178 14.08 23.47 -11.52
N SER A 179 15.04 23.39 -10.59
CA SER A 179 14.98 24.09 -9.31
C SER A 179 14.86 25.61 -9.54
N ALA A 180 13.90 26.20 -8.83
CA ALA A 180 13.62 27.63 -8.87
C ALA A 180 13.13 28.13 -7.51
N THR A 181 13.37 29.41 -7.24
CA THR A 181 12.98 30.05 -5.98
C THR A 181 11.48 29.89 -5.72
N LEU A 182 11.13 29.42 -4.52
CA LEU A 182 9.74 29.19 -4.12
C LEU A 182 9.00 28.27 -5.11
N GLN A 183 9.66 27.19 -5.53
CA GLN A 183 9.05 26.13 -6.34
C GLN A 183 9.25 24.74 -5.75
N ALA A 184 9.92 24.62 -4.59
CA ALA A 184 10.11 23.32 -3.95
C ALA A 184 8.75 22.76 -3.48
N ALA A 185 8.56 21.47 -3.72
CA ALA A 185 7.44 20.67 -3.25
C ALA A 185 7.88 19.66 -2.19
N ILE A 186 9.16 19.28 -2.20
CA ILE A 186 9.72 18.34 -1.21
C ILE A 186 10.98 18.97 -0.64
N VAL A 187 10.98 19.23 0.67
CA VAL A 187 12.13 19.75 1.40
C VAL A 187 12.53 18.76 2.48
N VAL A 188 13.81 18.39 2.48
CA VAL A 188 14.43 17.60 3.55
C VAL A 188 15.19 18.55 4.45
N GLY A 189 14.83 18.59 5.74
CA GLY A 189 15.45 19.48 6.72
C GLY A 189 16.03 18.73 7.90
N ASN A 190 16.63 19.49 8.82
CA ASN A 190 17.10 19.04 10.12
C ASN A 190 18.09 17.86 10.00
N ASP A 191 19.04 17.96 9.08
CA ASP A 191 20.02 16.93 8.75
C ASP A 191 19.39 15.57 8.35
N GLY A 192 18.26 15.63 7.62
CA GLY A 192 17.56 14.44 7.14
C GLY A 192 16.54 13.86 8.12
N ARG A 193 16.21 14.58 9.21
CA ARG A 193 15.19 14.15 10.17
C ARG A 193 13.79 14.59 9.81
N THR A 194 13.63 15.60 8.95
CA THR A 194 12.30 16.07 8.57
C THR A 194 12.09 16.02 7.07
N VAL A 195 10.89 15.62 6.66
CA VAL A 195 10.41 15.71 5.28
C VAL A 195 9.15 16.56 5.27
N LEU A 196 9.23 17.70 4.60
CA LEU A 196 8.07 18.51 4.25
C LEU A 196 7.62 18.13 2.86
N PHE A 197 6.32 17.85 2.70
CA PHE A 197 5.69 17.63 1.41
C PHE A 197 4.63 18.72 1.19
N GLY A 198 4.83 19.50 0.14
CA GLY A 198 4.11 20.74 -0.12
C GLY A 198 2.78 20.57 -0.84
N GLY A 199 2.46 19.35 -1.28
CA GLY A 199 1.17 19.01 -1.89
C GLY A 199 0.40 17.97 -1.09
N ILE A 200 -0.70 17.48 -1.64
CA ILE A 200 -1.53 16.44 -1.01
C ILE A 200 -1.11 15.07 -1.50
N LEU A 201 -0.43 14.28 -0.66
CA LEU A 201 0.12 13.00 -1.11
C LEU A 201 -0.97 12.06 -1.66
N GLY A 202 -2.15 12.06 -1.04
CA GLY A 202 -3.30 11.26 -1.46
C GLY A 202 -3.84 11.54 -2.87
N LEU A 203 -3.39 12.60 -3.57
CA LEU A 203 -3.76 12.89 -4.96
C LEU A 203 -2.90 12.18 -6.00
N PHE A 204 -1.79 11.57 -5.59
CA PHE A 204 -0.81 10.94 -6.47
C PHE A 204 -1.05 9.42 -6.58
N SER A 205 -2.27 9.03 -6.95
CA SER A 205 -2.68 7.63 -7.10
C SER A 205 -2.33 7.00 -8.47
N GLY A 206 -1.53 7.70 -9.28
CA GLY A 206 -1.01 7.20 -10.56
C GLY A 206 0.03 6.09 -10.36
N ASP A 207 0.39 5.43 -11.46
CA ASP A 207 1.43 4.39 -11.53
C ASP A 207 2.27 4.68 -12.78
N GLU A 208 3.09 5.72 -12.71
CA GLU A 208 3.78 6.28 -13.87
C GLU A 208 4.91 5.38 -14.35
N ASN A 209 5.49 4.59 -13.44
CA ASN A 209 6.55 3.63 -13.73
C ASN A 209 6.02 2.26 -14.19
N GLY A 210 4.72 1.99 -14.03
CA GLY A 210 4.02 0.80 -14.53
C GLY A 210 4.34 -0.47 -13.73
N ASP A 211 4.75 -0.35 -12.47
CA ASP A 211 5.11 -1.47 -11.61
C ASP A 211 3.89 -2.07 -10.85
N GLY A 212 2.73 -1.45 -11.03
CA GLY A 212 1.46 -1.82 -10.43
C GLY A 212 1.27 -1.30 -9.01
N ARG A 213 2.01 -0.28 -8.59
CA ARG A 213 1.88 0.43 -7.31
C ARG A 213 1.60 1.90 -7.56
N ALA A 214 0.85 2.52 -6.65
CA ALA A 214 0.63 3.94 -6.73
C ALA A 214 1.91 4.71 -6.37
N ASP A 215 2.29 5.69 -7.17
CA ASP A 215 3.47 6.54 -6.96
C ASP A 215 3.46 7.20 -5.58
N GLY A 216 2.29 7.66 -5.09
CA GLY A 216 2.12 8.20 -3.75
C GLY A 216 2.35 7.18 -2.63
N LEU A 217 1.97 5.91 -2.83
CA LEU A 217 2.27 4.82 -1.90
C LEU A 217 3.76 4.50 -1.89
N GLU A 218 4.38 4.44 -3.06
CA GLU A 218 5.81 4.21 -3.20
C GLU A 218 6.63 5.31 -2.52
N PHE A 219 6.22 6.57 -2.69
CA PHE A 219 6.82 7.70 -2.00
C PHE A 219 6.64 7.63 -0.49
N ALA A 220 5.43 7.30 0.01
CA ALA A 220 5.19 7.12 1.44
C ALA A 220 6.11 6.04 2.06
N GLU A 221 6.29 4.90 1.38
CA GLU A 221 7.23 3.86 1.82
C GLU A 221 8.69 4.38 1.83
N ASN A 222 9.08 5.18 0.84
CA ASN A 222 10.41 5.79 0.79
C ASN A 222 10.62 6.79 1.93
N VAL A 223 9.62 7.60 2.25
CA VAL A 223 9.63 8.53 3.40
C VAL A 223 9.87 7.76 4.69
N VAL A 224 9.09 6.70 4.95
CA VAL A 224 9.22 5.90 6.17
C VAL A 224 10.61 5.27 6.26
N ALA A 225 11.10 4.66 5.17
CA ALA A 225 12.42 4.04 5.15
C ALA A 225 13.56 5.06 5.37
N PHE A 226 13.48 6.22 4.70
CA PHE A 226 14.44 7.30 4.84
C PHE A 226 14.46 7.85 6.27
N LEU A 227 13.29 8.19 6.81
CA LEU A 227 13.17 8.80 8.13
C LEU A 227 13.48 7.83 9.26
N LEU A 228 13.24 6.53 9.14
CA LEU A 228 13.69 5.57 10.16
C LEU A 228 15.19 5.24 10.05
N GLY A 229 15.88 5.69 8.99
CA GLY A 229 17.32 5.50 8.80
C GLY A 229 17.76 4.03 8.75
N THR A 230 16.83 3.11 8.49
CA THR A 230 17.08 1.68 8.47
C THR A 230 17.00 1.18 7.03
N PRO A 231 17.90 0.30 6.56
CA PRO A 231 17.67 -0.45 5.34
C PRO A 231 16.43 -1.33 5.54
N ILE A 232 15.26 -0.84 5.15
CA ILE A 232 14.04 -1.64 5.18
C ILE A 232 14.12 -2.60 3.99
N VAL A 233 14.62 -3.81 4.26
CA VAL A 233 14.45 -4.93 3.33
C VAL A 233 12.96 -5.21 3.32
N ARG A 234 12.26 -4.86 2.23
CA ARG A 234 10.88 -5.30 2.06
C ARG A 234 10.83 -6.79 2.30
N PRO A 235 9.96 -7.30 3.20
CA PRO A 235 9.68 -8.72 3.20
C PRO A 235 9.29 -9.07 1.77
N ARG A 236 9.92 -10.10 1.18
CA ARG A 236 9.44 -10.62 -0.11
C ARG A 236 7.93 -10.83 0.05
N PRO A 237 7.09 -10.34 -0.88
CA PRO A 237 5.66 -10.55 -0.76
C PRO A 237 5.44 -12.04 -0.51
N SER A 238 4.69 -12.35 0.55
CA SER A 238 4.41 -13.73 0.94
C SER A 238 3.94 -14.49 -0.30
N LEU A 239 4.74 -15.43 -0.76
CA LEU A 239 4.38 -16.28 -1.88
C LEU A 239 3.58 -17.45 -1.33
N TRP A 240 2.32 -17.52 -1.73
CA TRP A 240 1.41 -18.58 -1.35
C TRP A 240 1.56 -19.69 -2.38
N SER A 241 2.03 -20.85 -1.93
CA SER A 241 2.00 -22.08 -2.73
C SER A 241 0.75 -22.91 -2.47
N ALA A 242 0.02 -22.60 -1.40
CA ALA A 242 -1.25 -23.17 -1.00
C ALA A 242 -2.04 -22.14 -0.17
N VAL A 243 -3.37 -22.23 -0.13
CA VAL A 243 -4.25 -21.37 0.70
C VAL A 243 -5.16 -22.22 1.59
N SER A 244 -5.33 -21.83 2.85
CA SER A 244 -6.30 -22.49 3.72
C SER A 244 -7.72 -21.96 3.47
N THR A 245 -8.73 -22.61 4.06
CA THR A 245 -10.10 -22.08 4.03
C THR A 245 -10.23 -20.76 4.79
N ALA A 246 -9.45 -20.56 5.86
CA ALA A 246 -9.45 -19.31 6.63
C ALA A 246 -8.83 -18.16 5.83
N ASP A 247 -7.82 -18.44 5.01
CA ASP A 247 -7.23 -17.44 4.12
C ASP A 247 -8.23 -16.97 3.07
N LEU A 248 -8.99 -17.90 2.48
CA LEU A 248 -10.01 -17.57 1.50
C LEU A 248 -11.19 -16.81 2.10
N ASP A 249 -11.64 -17.17 3.31
CA ASP A 249 -12.67 -16.40 4.01
C ASP A 249 -12.21 -14.96 4.25
N ARG A 250 -11.00 -14.80 4.78
CA ARG A 250 -10.40 -13.49 5.04
C ARG A 250 -10.23 -12.69 3.74
N LEU A 251 -9.78 -13.33 2.65
CA LEU A 251 -9.66 -12.70 1.34
C LEU A 251 -10.96 -12.05 0.88
N LEU A 252 -12.02 -12.86 0.86
CA LEU A 252 -13.32 -12.45 0.34
C LEU A 252 -13.92 -11.33 1.21
N SER A 253 -13.78 -11.43 2.54
CA SER A 253 -14.18 -10.37 3.46
C SER A 253 -13.38 -9.07 3.27
N GLU A 254 -12.05 -9.14 3.08
CA GLU A 254 -11.20 -7.97 2.78
C GLU A 254 -11.49 -7.37 1.39
N MET A 255 -12.15 -8.10 0.49
CA MET A 255 -12.65 -7.59 -0.79
C MET A 255 -14.09 -7.10 -0.70
N GLU A 256 -14.67 -7.07 0.51
CA GLU A 256 -16.08 -6.71 0.75
C GLU A 256 -17.07 -7.62 -0.02
N ILE A 257 -16.63 -8.84 -0.38
CA ILE A 257 -17.47 -9.83 -1.05
C ILE A 257 -18.22 -10.61 0.03
N THR A 258 -19.55 -10.52 0.02
CA THR A 258 -20.41 -11.38 0.86
C THR A 258 -20.50 -12.77 0.25
N PHE A 259 -20.24 -13.81 1.04
CA PHE A 259 -20.22 -15.19 0.57
C PHE A 259 -20.90 -16.17 1.53
N GLU A 260 -21.35 -17.30 0.98
CA GLU A 260 -21.76 -18.47 1.74
C GLU A 260 -20.73 -19.60 1.51
N ARG A 261 -20.19 -20.15 2.60
CA ARG A 261 -19.29 -21.31 2.53
C ARG A 261 -20.02 -22.60 2.85
N THR A 262 -19.99 -23.54 1.91
CA THR A 262 -20.54 -24.89 2.06
C THR A 262 -19.46 -25.94 1.75
N ALA A 263 -19.85 -27.21 1.68
CA ALA A 263 -18.98 -28.28 1.22
C ALA A 263 -19.69 -29.16 0.20
N THR A 264 -18.95 -29.65 -0.79
CA THR A 264 -19.42 -30.68 -1.72
C THR A 264 -19.69 -32.00 -0.97
N PRO A 265 -20.41 -32.97 -1.59
CA PRO A 265 -20.63 -34.29 -0.97
C PRO A 265 -19.35 -35.05 -0.60
N ASP A 266 -18.24 -34.78 -1.28
CA ASP A 266 -16.91 -35.32 -0.97
C ASP A 266 -16.11 -34.46 0.02
N GLY A 267 -16.74 -33.46 0.64
CA GLY A 267 -16.18 -32.66 1.73
C GLY A 267 -15.27 -31.51 1.30
N ARG A 268 -15.20 -31.17 0.00
CA ARG A 268 -14.40 -30.03 -0.46
C ARG A 268 -15.12 -28.72 -0.19
N PRO A 269 -14.44 -27.68 0.28
CA PRO A 269 -15.05 -26.39 0.55
C PRO A 269 -15.44 -25.69 -0.74
N VAL A 270 -16.57 -24.99 -0.68
CA VAL A 270 -17.14 -24.21 -1.78
C VAL A 270 -17.59 -22.87 -1.26
N TRP A 271 -17.26 -21.79 -1.96
CA TRP A 271 -17.75 -20.44 -1.65
C TRP A 271 -18.68 -19.98 -2.77
N SER A 272 -19.88 -19.55 -2.41
CA SER A 272 -20.86 -18.98 -3.34
C SER A 272 -21.04 -17.50 -3.03
N PHE A 273 -20.96 -16.65 -4.04
CA PHE A 273 -21.08 -15.19 -3.90
C PHE A 273 -21.54 -14.55 -5.20
N GLU A 274 -22.04 -13.31 -5.14
CA GLU A 274 -22.39 -12.54 -6.32
C GLU A 274 -21.16 -11.82 -6.88
N LEU A 275 -20.96 -11.88 -8.18
CA LEU A 275 -19.86 -11.22 -8.88
C LEU A 275 -20.37 -10.77 -10.27
N GLY A 276 -20.23 -9.49 -10.64
CA GLY A 276 -20.75 -9.00 -11.93
C GLY A 276 -22.26 -9.22 -12.15
N GLY A 277 -23.03 -9.22 -11.07
CA GLY A 277 -24.49 -9.43 -11.08
C GLY A 277 -24.93 -10.86 -11.37
N VAL A 278 -24.06 -11.86 -11.19
CA VAL A 278 -24.40 -13.29 -11.31
C VAL A 278 -23.85 -14.07 -10.12
N LEU A 279 -24.47 -15.21 -9.82
CA LEU A 279 -23.94 -16.13 -8.83
C LEU A 279 -22.67 -16.79 -9.37
N ALA A 280 -21.57 -16.60 -8.68
CA ALA A 280 -20.29 -17.25 -8.91
C ALA A 280 -19.97 -18.22 -7.78
N THR A 281 -19.21 -19.25 -8.12
CA THR A 281 -18.76 -20.28 -7.20
C THR A 281 -17.24 -20.40 -7.28
N LEU A 282 -16.58 -20.39 -6.13
CA LEU A 282 -15.16 -20.68 -5.98
C LEU A 282 -14.99 -22.08 -5.40
N PHE A 283 -14.24 -22.90 -6.12
CA PHE A 283 -13.80 -24.22 -5.67
C PHE A 283 -12.31 -24.18 -5.30
N ALA A 284 -11.96 -24.85 -4.21
CA ALA A 284 -10.57 -25.10 -3.85
C ALA A 284 -10.22 -26.58 -4.08
N TYR A 285 -9.19 -26.81 -4.88
CA TYR A 285 -8.71 -28.11 -5.31
C TYR A 285 -7.28 -28.37 -4.85
N ASP A 286 -6.87 -29.65 -4.96
CA ASP A 286 -5.51 -30.10 -4.71
C ASP A 286 -5.03 -29.75 -3.30
N LEU A 287 -5.68 -30.34 -2.29
CA LEU A 287 -5.28 -30.21 -0.89
C LEU A 287 -3.88 -30.83 -0.69
N SER A 288 -2.94 -30.01 -0.25
CA SER A 288 -1.56 -30.39 0.06
C SER A 288 -1.17 -29.81 1.41
N GLY A 289 -0.98 -30.68 2.42
CA GLY A 289 -0.79 -30.25 3.79
C GLY A 289 -2.09 -29.63 4.35
N GLU A 290 -2.01 -28.39 4.80
CA GLU A 290 -3.15 -27.64 5.38
C GLU A 290 -3.83 -26.69 4.38
N GLY A 291 -3.37 -26.64 3.12
CA GLY A 291 -3.88 -25.70 2.13
C GLY A 291 -4.11 -26.30 0.74
N TYR A 292 -4.90 -25.60 -0.06
CA TYR A 292 -5.27 -25.94 -1.44
C TYR A 292 -4.33 -25.25 -2.42
N THR A 293 -3.84 -25.98 -3.42
CA THR A 293 -2.87 -25.44 -4.40
C THR A 293 -3.49 -24.99 -5.71
N SER A 294 -4.80 -25.13 -5.86
CA SER A 294 -5.54 -24.79 -7.07
C SER A 294 -6.90 -24.19 -6.73
N LEU A 295 -7.27 -23.11 -7.39
CA LEU A 295 -8.55 -22.44 -7.24
C LEU A 295 -9.26 -22.40 -8.59
N GLN A 296 -10.57 -22.58 -8.59
CA GLN A 296 -11.39 -22.47 -9.79
C GLN A 296 -12.60 -21.58 -9.52
N PHE A 297 -12.77 -20.54 -10.33
CA PHE A 297 -14.03 -19.81 -10.38
C PHE A 297 -14.93 -20.42 -11.44
N TYR A 298 -16.22 -20.42 -11.15
CA TYR A 298 -17.24 -21.06 -11.95
C TYR A 298 -18.54 -20.26 -11.88
N THR A 299 -19.23 -20.13 -13.01
CA THR A 299 -20.60 -19.61 -13.05
C THR A 299 -21.35 -20.25 -14.23
N THR A 300 -22.68 -20.27 -14.14
CA THR A 300 -23.56 -20.84 -15.18
C THR A 300 -24.68 -19.90 -15.60
N TRP A 301 -25.18 -20.13 -16.81
CA TRP A 301 -26.39 -19.49 -17.33
C TRP A 301 -27.30 -20.51 -18.01
N GLU A 302 -28.58 -20.46 -17.65
CA GLU A 302 -29.63 -21.13 -18.41
C GLU A 302 -29.79 -20.43 -19.77
N LEU A 303 -29.57 -21.17 -20.87
CA LEU A 303 -29.80 -20.71 -22.24
C LEU A 303 -30.55 -21.78 -23.04
N PRO A 304 -31.42 -21.39 -24.00
CA PRO A 304 -32.01 -22.34 -24.93
C PRO A 304 -30.90 -23.01 -25.76
N ALA A 305 -30.91 -24.35 -25.80
CA ALA A 305 -29.84 -25.15 -26.42
C ALA A 305 -29.54 -24.82 -27.90
N GLN A 306 -30.47 -24.18 -28.63
CA GLN A 306 -30.27 -23.77 -30.01
C GLN A 306 -29.51 -22.44 -30.10
N GLY A 307 -28.19 -22.52 -30.24
CA GLY A 307 -27.31 -21.38 -30.54
C GLY A 307 -26.14 -21.17 -29.56
N ALA A 308 -26.13 -21.88 -28.44
CA ALA A 308 -25.09 -21.78 -27.41
C ALA A 308 -23.70 -22.20 -27.91
N VAL A 309 -23.62 -23.31 -28.66
CA VAL A 309 -22.33 -23.91 -29.06
C VAL A 309 -21.49 -22.98 -29.95
N PRO A 310 -22.03 -22.34 -31.01
CA PRO A 310 -21.26 -21.36 -31.79
C PRO A 310 -20.75 -20.18 -30.97
N ALA A 311 -21.56 -19.65 -30.04
CA ALA A 311 -21.17 -18.50 -29.20
C ALA A 311 -20.08 -18.87 -28.19
N VAL A 312 -20.20 -20.03 -27.55
CA VAL A 312 -19.17 -20.59 -26.66
C VAL A 312 -17.85 -20.82 -27.43
N ASN A 313 -17.94 -21.41 -28.62
CA ASN A 313 -16.75 -21.67 -29.42
C ASN A 313 -16.06 -20.37 -29.86
N SER A 314 -16.82 -19.34 -30.24
CA SER A 314 -16.23 -18.05 -30.63
C SER A 314 -15.59 -17.32 -29.46
N TRP A 315 -16.12 -17.44 -28.24
CA TRP A 315 -15.49 -16.91 -27.03
C TRP A 315 -14.10 -17.52 -26.81
N ASN A 316 -14.02 -18.86 -26.80
CA ASN A 316 -12.78 -19.58 -26.55
C ASN A 316 -11.70 -19.35 -27.63
N LEU A 317 -12.09 -18.91 -28.83
CA LEU A 317 -11.14 -18.57 -29.90
C LEU A 317 -10.42 -17.25 -29.66
N THR A 318 -11.03 -16.31 -28.93
CA THR A 318 -10.53 -14.93 -28.80
C THR A 318 -10.15 -14.54 -27.37
N HIS A 319 -10.54 -15.31 -26.36
CA HIS A 319 -10.27 -15.02 -24.96
C HIS A 319 -9.27 -16.01 -24.37
N ARG A 320 -8.47 -15.53 -23.40
CA ARG A 320 -7.48 -16.31 -22.66
C ARG A 320 -7.74 -16.18 -21.16
N GLY A 321 -7.36 -17.21 -20.41
CA GLY A 321 -7.48 -17.22 -18.94
C GLY A 321 -8.87 -17.61 -18.45
N SER A 322 -9.82 -17.88 -19.34
CA SER A 322 -11.11 -18.48 -19.03
C SER A 322 -11.52 -19.45 -20.13
N ARG A 323 -12.46 -20.35 -19.82
CA ARG A 323 -13.04 -21.28 -20.77
C ARG A 323 -14.55 -21.32 -20.59
N ALA A 324 -15.26 -21.27 -21.71
CA ALA A 324 -16.69 -21.49 -21.76
C ALA A 324 -17.02 -22.88 -22.33
N TYR A 325 -18.08 -23.53 -21.84
CA TYR A 325 -18.56 -24.81 -22.36
C TYR A 325 -20.04 -25.03 -22.02
N VAL A 326 -20.69 -26.00 -22.66
CA VAL A 326 -22.03 -26.46 -22.25
C VAL A 326 -21.85 -27.61 -21.25
N ASN A 327 -22.38 -27.47 -20.04
CA ASN A 327 -22.25 -28.47 -18.98
C ASN A 327 -23.21 -29.67 -19.20
N ARG A 328 -23.20 -30.64 -18.29
CA ARG A 328 -24.02 -31.87 -18.40
C ARG A 328 -25.52 -31.60 -18.26
N ASP A 329 -25.89 -30.51 -17.62
CA ASP A 329 -27.27 -30.09 -17.39
C ASP A 329 -27.79 -29.23 -18.57
N GLY A 330 -26.95 -28.98 -19.58
CA GLY A 330 -27.29 -28.21 -20.76
C GLY A 330 -27.15 -26.70 -20.59
N GLU A 331 -26.57 -26.24 -19.49
CA GLU A 331 -26.32 -24.83 -19.21
C GLU A 331 -24.98 -24.40 -19.81
N ILE A 332 -24.82 -23.10 -20.08
CA ILE A 332 -23.51 -22.54 -20.43
C ILE A 332 -22.75 -22.30 -19.14
N ALA A 333 -21.55 -22.87 -19.03
CA ALA A 333 -20.60 -22.64 -17.96
C ALA A 333 -19.46 -21.74 -18.45
N LEU A 334 -18.95 -20.91 -17.54
CA LEU A 334 -17.69 -20.19 -17.68
C LEU A 334 -16.82 -20.51 -16.46
N ASP A 335 -15.59 -20.95 -16.69
CA ASP A 335 -14.62 -21.20 -15.64
C ASP A 335 -13.27 -20.51 -15.87
N ALA A 336 -12.53 -20.33 -14.78
CA ALA A 336 -11.15 -19.86 -14.77
C ALA A 336 -10.38 -20.52 -13.63
N ASP A 337 -9.20 -21.07 -13.93
CA ASP A 337 -8.34 -21.77 -12.97
C ASP A 337 -7.13 -20.92 -12.59
N LEU A 338 -6.78 -20.92 -11.30
CA LEU A 338 -5.55 -20.33 -10.75
C LEU A 338 -4.75 -21.39 -10.00
N TYR A 339 -3.61 -21.74 -10.57
CA TYR A 339 -2.63 -22.62 -9.92
C TYR A 339 -1.71 -21.81 -9.00
N LEU A 340 -1.69 -22.19 -7.73
CA LEU A 340 -0.85 -21.57 -6.69
C LEU A 340 0.51 -22.25 -6.58
N ALA A 341 0.62 -23.48 -7.09
CA ALA A 341 1.87 -24.23 -7.15
C ALA A 341 2.94 -23.45 -7.93
N GLY A 342 4.04 -23.09 -7.24
CA GLY A 342 5.09 -22.20 -7.78
C GLY A 342 5.18 -20.84 -7.08
N GLY A 343 4.20 -20.50 -6.25
CA GLY A 343 4.18 -19.29 -5.44
C GLY A 343 3.47 -18.14 -6.17
N VAL A 344 2.32 -17.75 -5.62
CA VAL A 344 1.51 -16.63 -6.09
C VAL A 344 1.40 -15.62 -4.96
N ASN A 345 1.55 -14.32 -5.24
CA ASN A 345 1.32 -13.31 -4.20
C ASN A 345 -0.19 -13.03 -4.06
N TRP A 346 -0.60 -12.53 -2.90
CA TRP A 346 -2.02 -12.27 -2.59
C TRP A 346 -2.68 -11.27 -3.55
N ARG A 347 -1.89 -10.30 -4.06
CA ARG A 347 -2.33 -9.35 -5.10
C ARG A 347 -2.75 -10.07 -6.38
N ALA A 348 -2.02 -11.09 -6.80
CA ALA A 348 -2.36 -11.87 -7.98
C ALA A 348 -3.67 -12.67 -7.80
N VAL A 349 -3.98 -13.11 -6.57
CA VAL A 349 -5.27 -13.76 -6.28
C VAL A 349 -6.42 -12.75 -6.38
N ARG A 350 -6.28 -11.55 -5.81
CA ARG A 350 -7.28 -10.46 -5.95
C ARG A 350 -7.47 -10.04 -7.40
N ALA A 351 -6.37 -9.84 -8.12
CA ALA A 351 -6.39 -9.48 -9.53
C ALA A 351 -7.09 -10.56 -10.37
N PHE A 352 -6.92 -11.84 -10.00
CA PHE A 352 -7.61 -12.95 -10.64
C PHE A 352 -9.13 -12.92 -10.39
N ILE A 353 -9.58 -12.61 -9.17
CA ILE A 353 -11.01 -12.42 -8.85
C ILE A 353 -11.60 -11.27 -9.66
N ALA A 354 -10.97 -10.09 -9.62
CA ALA A 354 -11.41 -8.92 -10.38
C ALA A 354 -11.42 -9.19 -11.90
N ARG A 355 -10.42 -9.93 -12.40
CA ARG A 355 -10.39 -10.34 -13.80
C ARG A 355 -11.52 -11.29 -14.14
N PHE A 356 -11.89 -12.21 -13.25
CA PHE A 356 -13.02 -13.11 -13.49
C PHE A 356 -14.35 -12.33 -13.52
N GLU A 357 -14.53 -11.31 -12.69
CA GLU A 357 -15.69 -10.41 -12.74
C GLU A 357 -15.80 -9.68 -14.10
N GLN A 358 -14.68 -9.13 -14.57
CA GLN A 358 -14.62 -8.51 -15.88
C GLN A 358 -14.97 -9.54 -16.99
N THR A 359 -14.43 -10.75 -16.87
CA THR A 359 -14.66 -11.85 -17.81
C THR A 359 -16.14 -12.25 -17.85
N ILE A 360 -16.82 -12.30 -16.70
CA ILE A 360 -18.27 -12.51 -16.61
C ILE A 360 -19.01 -11.43 -17.37
N THR A 361 -18.67 -10.16 -17.13
CA THR A 361 -19.32 -9.02 -17.79
C THR A 361 -19.14 -9.05 -19.31
N GLU A 362 -17.93 -9.35 -19.77
CA GLU A 362 -17.60 -9.48 -21.18
C GLU A 362 -18.32 -10.68 -21.82
N PHE A 363 -18.35 -11.82 -21.13
CA PHE A 363 -19.01 -13.02 -21.63
C PHE A 363 -20.52 -12.85 -21.71
N ARG A 364 -21.15 -12.20 -20.73
CA ARG A 364 -22.58 -11.84 -20.79
C ARG A 364 -22.89 -10.99 -22.01
N ARG A 365 -22.08 -9.96 -22.26
CA ARG A 365 -22.21 -9.11 -23.45
C ARG A 365 -22.05 -9.93 -24.74
N HIS A 366 -21.10 -10.86 -24.77
CA HIS A 366 -20.89 -11.79 -25.90
C HIS A 366 -22.08 -12.72 -26.16
N LEU A 367 -22.79 -13.12 -25.10
CA LEU A 367 -24.05 -13.87 -25.17
C LEU A 367 -25.27 -12.99 -25.49
N GLY A 368 -25.11 -11.66 -25.57
CA GLY A 368 -26.19 -10.69 -25.79
C GLY A 368 -27.05 -10.40 -24.55
N ARG A 369 -26.44 -10.43 -23.36
CA ARG A 369 -27.08 -10.24 -22.04
C ARG A 369 -26.46 -9.15 -21.18
#